data_AF-A0A7Y2U7P1-F1
#
_entry.id   AF-A0A7Y2U7P1-F1
#
_cell.length_a   1.000
_cell.length_b   1.000
_cell.length_c   1.000
_cell.angle_alpha   90.00
_cell.angle_beta   90.00
_cell.angle_gamma   90.00
#
_symmetry.space_group_name_H-M   'P 1'
#
loop_
_entity.id
_entity.type
_entity.pdbx_description
1 polymer ?
#
loop_
_entity_poly.entity_id
_entity_poly.type
_entity_poly.pdbx_seq_one_letter_code
_entity_poly.pdbx_strand_id
1 'polypeptide(L)'
;IHGDVDVQADGSAYFEVPANSPIYFQALDKDNRAINTMRTWATLMPGETMSCVGCHDNQHAAPANTARSMAFTQGIKKLKPFYGKPRGFSYLREIQPILDAKCVQCHDGKQSMSLKSTPHSHRPEKRLWAESYLNLLQVDPAHKGAMQANPDGKYIKWLGSQSPPTPQPAYLRGAANSPLIKLLENGHYKVRMTREEMDKISAWIDLYVPYSGTYPEAGDWTDAEKKKYAHYQAKRDYMREYDRMSRQAMLDSQGINKRVPEIRESEYFDFCNRYAPDSVQQYQAMLDRYQEELDKKVMP
;
A
#
# COMPACT_ATOMS: atom_id res chain seq x y z
N ILE A 1 0.83 4.08 1.93
CA ILE A 1 0.41 4.69 3.22
C ILE A 1 0.58 6.19 3.11
N HIS A 2 -0.45 6.99 3.41
CA HIS A 2 -0.34 8.45 3.39
C HIS A 2 0.25 9.03 4.68
N GLY A 3 -0.01 8.38 5.81
CA GLY A 3 0.51 8.73 7.12
C GLY A 3 -0.48 8.36 8.22
N ASP A 4 -0.19 8.80 9.44
CA ASP A 4 -1.07 8.67 10.60
C ASP A 4 -1.34 10.04 11.24
N VAL A 5 -2.29 10.07 12.17
CA VAL A 5 -2.62 11.25 12.97
C VAL A 5 -3.12 10.78 14.33
N ASP A 6 -2.85 11.58 15.36
CA ASP A 6 -3.26 11.25 16.72
C ASP A 6 -4.78 11.40 16.86
N VAL A 7 -5.37 10.42 17.53
CA VAL A 7 -6.76 10.47 17.99
C VAL A 7 -6.80 11.21 19.32
N GLN A 8 -7.74 12.15 19.46
CA GLN A 8 -7.91 12.92 20.69
C GLN A 8 -8.49 12.05 21.82
N ALA A 9 -8.44 12.55 23.06
CA ALA A 9 -8.91 11.81 24.24
C ALA A 9 -10.41 11.46 24.18
N ASP A 10 -11.22 12.24 23.44
CA ASP A 10 -12.65 11.97 23.19
C ASP A 10 -12.89 11.00 22.01
N GLY A 11 -11.83 10.44 21.41
CA GLY A 11 -11.90 9.54 20.27
C GLY A 11 -12.00 10.23 18.90
N SER A 12 -11.97 11.56 18.86
CA SER A 12 -12.11 12.32 17.61
C SER A 12 -10.79 12.53 16.85
N ALA A 13 -10.86 12.65 15.53
CA ALA A 13 -9.74 13.04 14.66
C ALA A 13 -10.23 13.96 13.53
N TYR A 14 -9.40 14.93 13.13
CA TYR A 14 -9.72 15.87 12.04
C TYR A 14 -8.44 16.24 11.28
N PHE A 15 -8.35 15.82 10.01
CA PHE A 15 -7.09 15.85 9.26
C PHE A 15 -7.28 15.98 7.75
N GLU A 16 -6.22 16.46 7.07
CA GLU A 16 -6.16 16.56 5.62
C GLU A 16 -5.88 15.20 4.97
N VAL A 17 -6.50 14.99 3.81
CA VAL A 17 -6.32 13.79 2.98
C VAL A 17 -6.10 14.20 1.52
N PRO A 18 -5.45 13.35 0.70
CA PRO A 18 -5.29 13.64 -0.72
C PRO A 18 -6.65 13.73 -1.42
N ALA A 19 -6.85 14.80 -2.19
CA ALA A 19 -8.03 14.97 -3.02
C ALA A 19 -8.00 14.03 -4.24
N ASN A 20 -9.19 13.66 -4.73
CA ASN A 20 -9.40 12.79 -5.91
C ASN A 20 -8.66 11.45 -5.82
N SER A 21 -8.38 10.98 -4.60
CA SER A 21 -7.66 9.75 -4.34
C SER A 21 -8.48 8.87 -3.41
N PRO A 22 -8.76 7.61 -3.76
CA PRO A 22 -9.45 6.71 -2.87
C PRO A 22 -8.55 6.38 -1.68
N ILE A 23 -9.06 6.58 -0.47
CA ILE A 23 -8.38 6.28 0.77
C ILE A 23 -9.27 5.45 1.69
N TYR A 24 -8.65 4.72 2.60
CA TYR A 24 -9.33 4.09 3.72
C TYR A 24 -8.55 4.34 5.01
N PHE A 25 -9.21 4.09 6.14
CA PHE A 25 -8.67 4.37 7.47
C PHE A 25 -8.48 3.09 8.26
N GLN A 26 -7.46 3.08 9.11
CA GLN A 26 -7.24 2.07 10.12
C GLN A 26 -7.17 2.78 11.47
N ALA A 27 -7.96 2.32 12.44
CA ALA A 27 -7.80 2.75 13.81
C ALA A 27 -6.60 2.02 14.39
N LEU A 28 -5.63 2.73 14.97
CA LEU A 28 -4.37 2.17 15.44
C LEU A 28 -4.32 2.15 16.98
N ASP A 29 -3.66 1.15 17.54
CA ASP A 29 -3.33 1.09 18.96
C ASP A 29 -2.05 1.89 19.29
N LYS A 30 -1.66 1.90 20.57
CA LYS A 30 -0.45 2.59 21.05
C LYS A 30 0.86 2.09 20.41
N ASP A 31 0.84 0.91 19.82
CA ASP A 31 1.99 0.26 19.18
C ASP A 31 1.92 0.37 17.64
N ASN A 32 1.08 1.29 17.12
CA ASN A 32 0.85 1.53 15.69
C ASN A 32 0.28 0.33 14.92
N ARG A 33 -0.54 -0.50 15.57
CA ARG A 33 -1.16 -1.69 14.94
C ARG A 33 -2.64 -1.50 14.74
N ALA A 34 -3.16 -2.04 13.64
CA ALA A 34 -4.57 -1.92 13.32
C ALA A 34 -5.46 -2.64 14.35
N ILE A 35 -6.31 -1.86 15.01
CA ILE A 35 -7.43 -2.32 15.82
C ILE A 35 -8.56 -2.78 14.88
N ASN A 36 -8.88 -1.96 13.88
CA ASN A 36 -9.87 -2.26 12.88
C ASN A 36 -9.57 -1.49 11.58
N THR A 37 -10.03 -2.02 10.45
CA THR A 37 -9.81 -1.42 9.13
C THR A 37 -11.15 -1.11 8.47
N MET A 38 -11.30 0.12 7.99
CA MET A 38 -12.40 0.47 7.10
C MET A 38 -12.20 -0.26 5.76
N ARG A 39 -13.08 -1.22 5.45
CA ARG A 39 -13.04 -2.00 4.20
C ARG A 39 -13.92 -1.40 3.10
N THR A 40 -13.94 -0.08 3.03
CA THR A 40 -14.54 0.73 1.97
C THR A 40 -13.62 1.90 1.67
N TRP A 41 -13.90 2.66 0.63
CA TRP A 41 -13.10 3.79 0.20
C TRP A 41 -13.86 5.09 0.39
N ALA A 42 -13.18 6.10 0.91
CA ALA A 42 -13.60 7.49 0.84
C ALA A 42 -12.81 8.20 -0.27
N THR A 43 -13.46 9.06 -1.03
CA THR A 43 -12.81 9.93 -2.03
C THR A 43 -13.38 11.31 -1.84
N LEU A 44 -12.50 12.29 -1.58
CA LEU A 44 -12.90 13.68 -1.36
C LEU A 44 -12.42 14.56 -2.52
N MET A 45 -13.22 15.56 -2.87
CA MET A 45 -12.86 16.61 -3.82
C MET A 45 -11.96 17.67 -3.14
N PRO A 46 -11.22 18.50 -3.91
CA PRO A 46 -10.44 19.59 -3.33
C PRO A 46 -11.33 20.55 -2.51
N GLY A 47 -10.99 20.78 -1.24
CA GLY A 47 -11.74 21.64 -0.33
C GLY A 47 -12.99 21.01 0.30
N GLU A 48 -13.34 19.78 -0.07
CA GLU A 48 -14.45 19.05 0.55
C GLU A 48 -14.11 18.64 1.98
N THR A 49 -15.11 18.73 2.87
CA THR A 49 -15.02 18.20 4.23
C THR A 49 -16.03 17.07 4.40
N MET A 50 -15.54 15.89 4.76
CA MET A 50 -16.37 14.72 5.09
C MET A 50 -16.31 14.48 6.60
N SER A 51 -17.45 14.16 7.21
CA SER A 51 -17.55 13.82 8.64
C SER A 51 -18.21 12.44 8.81
N CYS A 52 -17.75 11.68 9.79
CA CYS A 52 -18.30 10.39 10.17
C CYS A 52 -18.62 10.40 11.67
N VAL A 53 -19.76 9.81 12.06
CA VAL A 53 -20.15 9.71 13.48
C VAL A 53 -19.23 8.77 14.26
N GLY A 54 -18.83 7.67 13.62
CA GLY A 54 -17.93 6.67 14.18
C GLY A 54 -17.40 5.70 13.12
N CYS A 55 -16.53 4.77 13.54
CA CYS A 55 -15.90 3.79 12.66
C CYS A 55 -16.90 2.69 12.25
N HIS A 56 -17.63 2.91 11.14
CA HIS A 56 -18.71 2.05 10.63
C HIS A 56 -20.01 2.09 11.46
N ASP A 57 -20.35 3.27 11.98
CA ASP A 57 -21.61 3.54 12.68
C ASP A 57 -22.81 3.60 11.70
N ASN A 58 -24.02 3.55 12.23
CA ASN A 58 -25.26 3.52 11.44
C ASN A 58 -25.43 4.80 10.61
N GLN A 59 -25.38 4.66 9.29
CA GLN A 59 -25.53 5.76 8.33
C GLN A 59 -26.93 6.41 8.34
N HIS A 60 -27.91 5.73 8.92
CA HIS A 60 -29.29 6.22 9.07
C HIS A 60 -29.56 6.82 10.46
N ALA A 61 -28.56 6.84 11.34
CA ALA A 61 -28.66 7.51 12.63
C ALA A 61 -28.09 8.93 12.54
N ALA A 62 -28.79 9.89 13.13
CA ALA A 62 -28.21 11.21 13.34
C ALA A 62 -27.12 11.12 14.42
N PRO A 63 -25.98 11.84 14.26
CA PRO A 63 -25.03 11.96 15.35
C PRO A 63 -25.71 12.51 16.60
N ALA A 64 -25.30 12.03 17.78
CA ALA A 64 -25.74 12.63 19.02
C ALA A 64 -25.38 14.12 19.02
N ASN A 65 -26.33 14.96 19.41
CA ASN A 65 -26.15 16.41 19.50
C ASN A 65 -25.25 16.74 20.70
N THR A 66 -23.96 16.48 20.55
CA THR A 66 -22.92 16.66 21.56
C THR A 66 -22.14 17.94 21.29
N ALA A 67 -21.39 18.41 22.29
CA ALA A 67 -20.48 19.54 22.12
C ALA A 67 -19.49 19.28 20.96
N ARG A 68 -18.93 20.36 20.37
CA ARG A 68 -17.89 20.24 19.33
C ARG A 68 -16.77 19.31 19.81
N SER A 69 -16.36 18.38 18.96
CA SER A 69 -15.27 17.45 19.30
C SER A 69 -13.96 18.18 19.57
N MET A 70 -13.08 17.55 20.34
CA MET A 70 -11.75 18.08 20.63
C MET A 70 -10.96 18.31 19.33
N ALA A 71 -11.02 17.38 18.38
CA ALA A 71 -10.33 17.51 17.10
C ALA A 71 -10.85 18.70 16.27
N PHE A 72 -12.16 18.94 16.27
CA PHE A 72 -12.73 20.11 15.57
C PHE A 72 -12.23 21.42 16.19
N THR A 73 -12.18 21.48 17.53
CA THR A 73 -11.72 22.67 18.27
C THR A 73 -10.23 22.95 18.04
N GLN A 74 -9.42 21.91 17.88
CA GLN A 74 -7.98 22.03 17.60
C GLN A 74 -7.62 22.29 16.13
N GLY A 75 -8.61 22.29 15.23
CA GLY A 75 -8.44 22.48 13.80
C GLY A 75 -7.83 21.29 13.06
N ILE A 76 -7.84 21.39 11.74
CA ILE A 76 -7.36 20.34 10.82
C ILE A 76 -5.86 20.07 11.04
N LYS A 77 -5.48 18.79 11.14
CA LYS A 77 -4.09 18.34 11.23
C LYS A 77 -3.56 17.80 9.90
N LYS A 78 -2.24 17.86 9.72
CA LYS A 78 -1.55 17.15 8.63
C LYS A 78 -1.16 15.75 9.09
N LEU A 79 -1.17 14.81 8.16
CA LEU A 79 -0.70 13.44 8.43
C LEU A 79 0.81 13.43 8.71
N LYS A 80 1.23 12.67 9.72
CA LYS A 80 2.62 12.34 9.97
C LYS A 80 3.05 11.26 8.96
N PRO A 81 4.09 11.47 8.16
CA PRO A 81 4.47 10.51 7.12
C PRO A 81 4.95 9.18 7.70
N PHE A 82 4.56 8.07 7.06
CA PHE A 82 5.04 6.74 7.41
C PHE A 82 6.44 6.49 6.82
N TYR A 83 7.48 6.81 7.62
CA TYR A 83 8.90 6.58 7.31
C TYR A 83 9.27 6.99 5.86
N GLY A 84 9.05 8.27 5.54
CA GLY A 84 9.33 8.88 4.23
C GLY A 84 8.09 9.33 3.47
N LYS A 85 8.25 9.66 2.19
CA LYS A 85 7.14 10.12 1.34
C LYS A 85 6.10 9.01 1.13
N PRO A 86 4.81 9.35 0.96
CA PRO A 86 3.76 8.41 0.61
C PRO A 86 4.12 7.60 -0.64
N ARG A 87 4.00 6.28 -0.52
CA ARG A 87 4.29 5.30 -1.57
C ARG A 87 3.46 4.04 -1.39
N GLY A 88 3.39 3.22 -2.44
CA GLY A 88 2.87 1.87 -2.33
C GLY A 88 3.81 0.99 -1.50
N PHE A 89 3.23 0.12 -0.68
CA PHE A 89 3.99 -0.71 0.24
C PHE A 89 4.58 -1.91 -0.52
N SER A 90 5.91 -2.01 -0.54
CA SER A 90 6.64 -3.10 -1.20
C SER A 90 7.29 -3.99 -0.17
N TYR A 91 7.02 -5.28 -0.24
CA TYR A 91 7.69 -6.26 0.61
C TYR A 91 9.21 -6.27 0.37
N LEU A 92 9.63 -6.21 -0.90
CA LEU A 92 11.05 -6.23 -1.27
C LEU A 92 11.82 -5.00 -0.78
N ARG A 93 11.17 -3.83 -0.70
CA ARG A 93 11.82 -2.59 -0.25
C ARG A 93 11.67 -2.34 1.26
N GLU A 94 10.56 -2.77 1.85
CA GLU A 94 10.23 -2.43 3.25
C GLU A 94 10.53 -3.56 4.24
N ILE A 95 10.39 -4.83 3.83
CA ILE A 95 10.46 -5.99 4.73
C ILE A 95 11.70 -6.83 4.48
N GLN A 96 11.99 -7.18 3.22
CA GLN A 96 13.13 -8.03 2.90
C GLN A 96 14.47 -7.50 3.45
N PRO A 97 14.77 -6.17 3.42
CA PRO A 97 16.04 -5.67 3.98
C PRO A 97 16.16 -5.90 5.49
N ILE A 98 15.04 -5.91 6.21
CA ILE A 98 15.00 -6.22 7.64
C ILE A 98 15.37 -7.70 7.85
N LEU A 99 14.78 -8.58 7.04
CA LEU A 99 15.05 -10.02 7.10
C LEU A 99 16.49 -10.34 6.71
N ASP A 100 17.01 -9.72 5.66
CA ASP A 100 18.39 -9.90 5.20
C ASP A 100 19.38 -9.52 6.31
N ALA A 101 19.13 -8.39 6.99
CA ALA A 101 20.02 -7.91 8.04
C ALA A 101 19.94 -8.72 9.35
N LYS A 102 18.77 -9.28 9.69
CA LYS A 102 18.50 -9.78 11.06
C LYS A 102 18.08 -11.24 11.15
N CYS A 103 17.67 -11.85 10.04
CA CYS A 103 17.05 -13.18 10.06
C CYS A 103 17.81 -14.17 9.18
N VAL A 104 18.22 -13.78 7.96
CA VAL A 104 18.75 -14.69 6.93
C VAL A 104 19.98 -15.49 7.39
N GLN A 105 20.83 -14.92 8.26
CA GLN A 105 22.01 -15.64 8.77
C GLN A 105 21.65 -16.96 9.47
N CYS A 106 20.54 -17.00 10.22
CA CYS A 106 20.05 -18.20 10.88
C CYS A 106 18.92 -18.90 10.10
N HIS A 107 18.31 -18.18 9.15
CA HIS A 107 17.21 -18.61 8.29
C HIS A 107 17.66 -18.75 6.84
N ASP A 108 18.65 -19.61 6.61
CA ASP A 108 19.27 -19.82 5.30
C ASP A 108 18.71 -21.02 4.52
N GLY A 109 17.77 -21.76 5.11
CA GLY A 109 17.16 -22.96 4.56
C GLY A 109 17.77 -24.28 5.01
N LYS A 110 18.85 -24.29 5.81
CA LYS A 110 19.51 -25.55 6.24
C LYS A 110 18.89 -26.14 7.51
N GLN A 111 18.83 -25.36 8.57
CA GLN A 111 18.35 -25.80 9.89
C GLN A 111 16.96 -25.25 10.23
N SER A 112 16.52 -24.23 9.48
CA SER A 112 15.26 -23.54 9.67
C SER A 112 14.73 -23.10 8.30
N MET A 113 13.49 -22.62 8.26
CA MET A 113 12.91 -22.10 7.00
C MET A 113 13.79 -21.00 6.41
N SER A 114 13.94 -20.97 5.08
CA SER A 114 14.69 -19.92 4.40
C SER A 114 13.92 -18.60 4.46
N LEU A 115 14.62 -17.50 4.73
CA LEU A 115 14.11 -16.14 4.63
C LEU A 115 14.87 -15.31 3.59
N LYS A 116 15.53 -15.98 2.63
CA LYS A 116 16.26 -15.33 1.55
C LYS A 116 15.30 -14.64 0.55
N SER A 117 15.85 -13.67 -0.16
CA SER A 117 15.16 -12.94 -1.23
C SER A 117 15.18 -13.65 -2.58
N THR A 118 15.62 -14.92 -2.63
CA THR A 118 15.71 -15.72 -3.85
C THR A 118 14.39 -15.67 -4.62
N PRO A 119 14.39 -15.24 -5.90
CA PRO A 119 13.16 -15.10 -6.66
C PRO A 119 12.66 -16.45 -7.17
N HIS A 120 11.37 -16.72 -6.95
CA HIS A 120 10.65 -17.85 -7.50
C HIS A 120 9.58 -17.36 -8.48
N SER A 121 9.72 -17.76 -9.74
CA SER A 121 8.72 -17.48 -10.76
C SER A 121 7.46 -18.29 -10.50
N HIS A 122 6.31 -17.61 -10.42
CA HIS A 122 5.01 -18.25 -10.50
C HIS A 122 4.25 -17.69 -11.71
N ARG A 123 4.14 -18.52 -12.75
CA ARG A 123 3.63 -18.13 -14.07
C ARG A 123 2.16 -17.69 -14.07
N PRO A 124 1.24 -18.29 -13.29
CA PRO A 124 -0.14 -17.83 -13.23
C PRO A 124 -0.32 -16.35 -12.88
N GLU A 125 0.43 -15.80 -11.91
CA GLU A 125 0.36 -14.35 -11.59
C GLU A 125 1.46 -13.53 -12.28
N LYS A 126 2.32 -14.18 -13.07
CA LYS A 126 3.43 -13.56 -13.81
C LYS A 126 4.29 -12.68 -12.89
N ARG A 127 4.74 -13.28 -11.79
CA ARG A 127 5.46 -12.59 -10.72
C ARG A 127 6.62 -13.43 -10.18
N LEU A 128 7.70 -12.74 -9.84
CA LEU A 128 8.86 -13.27 -9.13
C LEU A 128 8.66 -13.04 -7.63
N TRP A 129 8.34 -14.09 -6.89
CA TRP A 129 8.10 -14.05 -5.45
C TRP A 129 9.38 -14.35 -4.67
N ALA A 130 9.70 -13.56 -3.65
CA ALA A 130 10.81 -13.87 -2.74
C ALA A 130 10.51 -15.14 -1.94
N GLU A 131 11.50 -16.02 -1.79
CA GLU A 131 11.41 -17.26 -1.01
C GLU A 131 10.90 -17.00 0.42
N SER A 132 11.42 -15.96 1.07
CA SER A 132 11.00 -15.45 2.37
C SER A 132 9.50 -15.16 2.47
N TYR A 133 8.93 -14.52 1.45
CA TYR A 133 7.52 -14.16 1.40
C TYR A 133 6.65 -15.41 1.32
N LEU A 134 7.02 -16.35 0.44
CA LEU A 134 6.33 -17.63 0.31
C LEU A 134 6.36 -18.43 1.62
N ASN A 135 7.52 -18.47 2.27
CA ASN A 135 7.70 -19.21 3.53
C ASN A 135 6.96 -18.58 4.72
N LEU A 136 6.99 -17.25 4.86
CA LEU A 136 6.24 -16.55 5.91
C LEU A 136 4.73 -16.75 5.78
N LEU A 137 4.23 -16.74 4.55
CA LEU A 137 2.81 -16.95 4.24
C LEU A 137 2.41 -18.43 4.14
N GLN A 138 3.37 -19.34 4.32
CA GLN A 138 3.18 -20.80 4.26
C GLN A 138 2.46 -21.24 2.98
N VAL A 139 2.91 -20.69 1.85
CA VAL A 139 2.41 -21.08 0.53
C VAL A 139 2.81 -22.52 0.25
N ASP A 140 1.85 -23.36 -0.13
CA ASP A 140 2.12 -24.74 -0.53
C ASP A 140 2.80 -24.78 -1.91
N PRO A 141 4.07 -25.23 -2.00
CA PRO A 141 4.78 -25.30 -3.28
C PRO A 141 4.23 -26.37 -4.23
N ALA A 142 3.41 -27.32 -3.74
CA ALA A 142 2.78 -28.34 -4.56
C ALA A 142 1.49 -27.86 -5.24
N HIS A 143 0.96 -26.69 -4.85
CA HIS A 143 -0.27 -26.16 -5.42
C HIS A 143 -0.05 -25.73 -6.89
N LYS A 144 -0.82 -26.32 -7.81
CA LYS A 144 -0.70 -26.07 -9.26
C LYS A 144 -1.57 -24.91 -9.79
N GLY A 145 -2.38 -24.31 -8.92
CA GLY A 145 -3.28 -23.19 -9.23
C GLY A 145 -2.67 -21.83 -8.86
N ALA A 146 -3.51 -20.80 -8.79
CA ALA A 146 -3.09 -19.50 -8.27
C ALA A 146 -2.54 -19.64 -6.85
N MET A 147 -1.54 -18.83 -6.50
CA MET A 147 -0.89 -18.88 -5.20
C MET A 147 -1.90 -18.79 -4.05
N GLN A 148 -1.88 -19.79 -3.16
CA GLN A 148 -2.75 -19.82 -1.98
C GLN A 148 -1.91 -19.61 -0.72
N ALA A 149 -2.01 -18.41 -0.15
CA ALA A 149 -1.48 -18.11 1.17
C ALA A 149 -2.53 -18.42 2.25
N ASN A 150 -2.10 -18.86 3.43
CA ASN A 150 -3.01 -19.15 4.53
C ASN A 150 -3.20 -17.91 5.44
N PRO A 151 -4.36 -17.22 5.40
CA PRO A 151 -4.60 -16.02 6.21
C PRO A 151 -4.69 -16.30 7.72
N ASP A 152 -4.78 -17.57 8.12
CA ASP A 152 -4.71 -18.09 9.49
C ASP A 152 -3.39 -18.82 9.77
N GLY A 153 -2.33 -18.48 9.03
CA GLY A 153 -1.05 -19.15 9.13
C GLY A 153 -0.44 -19.11 10.53
N LYS A 154 0.49 -20.04 10.78
CA LYS A 154 1.23 -20.16 12.05
C LYS A 154 1.90 -18.87 12.52
N TYR A 155 2.46 -18.06 11.61
CA TYR A 155 3.24 -16.87 11.96
C TYR A 155 2.48 -15.57 11.82
N ILE A 156 1.64 -15.46 10.80
CA ILE A 156 1.01 -14.20 10.40
C ILE A 156 -0.48 -14.46 10.21
N LYS A 157 -1.29 -13.54 10.72
CA LYS A 157 -2.74 -13.57 10.59
C LYS A 157 -3.24 -12.27 9.97
N TRP A 158 -3.91 -12.36 8.83
CA TRP A 158 -4.51 -11.22 8.14
C TRP A 158 -5.90 -11.59 7.62
N LEU A 159 -6.70 -10.60 7.25
CA LEU A 159 -8.01 -10.87 6.64
C LEU A 159 -7.82 -11.38 5.22
N GLY A 160 -8.28 -12.60 4.96
CA GLY A 160 -8.30 -13.17 3.61
C GLY A 160 -9.33 -12.50 2.70
N SER A 161 -9.16 -12.68 1.39
CA SER A 161 -10.07 -12.16 0.36
C SER A 161 -11.51 -12.67 0.48
N GLN A 162 -11.70 -13.83 1.11
CA GLN A 162 -13.00 -14.44 1.38
C GLN A 162 -13.57 -14.09 2.77
N SER A 163 -12.95 -13.15 3.49
CA SER A 163 -13.48 -12.70 4.78
C SER A 163 -14.87 -12.06 4.63
N PRO A 164 -15.80 -12.30 5.57
CA PRO A 164 -17.15 -11.76 5.47
C PRO A 164 -17.13 -10.23 5.43
N PRO A 165 -18.02 -9.58 4.67
CA PRO A 165 -18.03 -8.12 4.51
C PRO A 165 -18.59 -7.37 5.73
N THR A 166 -19.19 -8.09 6.69
CA THR A 166 -19.78 -7.52 7.90
C THR A 166 -18.73 -6.82 8.78
N PRO A 167 -19.13 -5.89 9.68
CA PRO A 167 -18.22 -5.35 10.68
C PRO A 167 -17.53 -6.48 11.46
N GLN A 168 -16.20 -6.41 11.54
CA GLN A 168 -15.39 -7.38 12.29
C GLN A 168 -15.11 -6.83 13.69
N PRO A 169 -14.99 -7.70 14.72
CA PRO A 169 -14.60 -7.27 16.05
C PRO A 169 -13.20 -6.66 16.02
N ALA A 170 -12.95 -5.76 16.98
CA ALA A 170 -11.63 -5.17 17.18
C ALA A 170 -10.57 -6.27 17.36
N TYR A 171 -9.40 -6.03 16.78
CA TYR A 171 -8.28 -6.95 16.77
C TYR A 171 -8.65 -8.35 16.28
N LEU A 172 -9.57 -8.53 15.32
CA LEU A 172 -9.86 -9.87 14.81
C LEU A 172 -8.60 -10.52 14.19
N ARG A 173 -7.93 -9.79 13.31
CA ARG A 173 -6.68 -10.16 12.63
C ARG A 173 -5.81 -8.92 12.44
N GLY A 174 -4.56 -9.13 12.02
CA GLY A 174 -3.57 -8.08 11.87
C GLY A 174 -2.32 -8.35 12.69
N ALA A 175 -1.44 -7.36 12.74
CA ALA A 175 -0.18 -7.39 13.45
C ALA A 175 -0.37 -7.71 14.94
N ALA A 176 -1.33 -7.04 15.60
CA ALA A 176 -1.63 -7.24 17.02
C ALA A 176 -1.96 -8.70 17.40
N ASN A 177 -2.50 -9.47 16.45
CA ASN A 177 -2.86 -10.88 16.65
C ASN A 177 -1.91 -11.88 16.00
N SER A 178 -0.87 -11.41 15.32
CA SER A 178 0.06 -12.28 14.61
C SER A 178 1.14 -12.84 15.54
N PRO A 179 1.34 -14.17 15.63
CA PRO A 179 2.37 -14.76 16.47
C PRO A 179 3.79 -14.26 16.20
N LEU A 180 4.09 -13.88 14.96
CA LEU A 180 5.38 -13.29 14.58
C LEU A 180 5.65 -11.98 15.35
N ILE A 181 4.66 -11.11 15.51
CA ILE A 181 4.83 -9.84 16.23
C ILE A 181 5.15 -10.12 17.71
N LYS A 182 4.39 -11.02 18.34
CA LYS A 182 4.65 -11.43 19.74
C LYS A 182 6.04 -12.05 19.91
N LEU A 183 6.48 -12.86 18.96
CA LEU A 183 7.82 -13.44 18.97
C LEU A 183 8.90 -12.35 18.91
N LEU A 184 8.74 -11.37 18.03
CA LEU A 184 9.70 -10.29 17.86
C LEU A 184 9.73 -9.34 19.09
N GLU A 185 8.59 -9.08 19.72
CA GLU A 185 8.48 -8.30 20.96
C GLU A 185 9.17 -8.98 22.14
N ASN A 186 8.97 -10.30 22.29
CA ASN A 186 9.62 -11.09 23.34
C ASN A 186 11.11 -11.31 23.08
N GLY A 187 11.58 -10.95 21.88
CA GLY A 187 12.93 -11.20 21.41
C GLY A 187 13.08 -12.60 20.80
N HIS A 188 13.96 -12.68 19.80
CA HIS A 188 14.33 -13.93 19.15
C HIS A 188 15.85 -14.07 19.13
N TYR A 189 16.37 -14.84 20.09
CA TYR A 189 17.82 -14.97 20.35
C TYR A 189 18.50 -13.60 20.57
N LYS A 190 19.43 -13.23 19.68
CA LYS A 190 20.21 -11.99 19.75
C LYS A 190 19.62 -10.87 18.90
N VAL A 191 18.49 -11.10 18.22
CA VAL A 191 17.85 -10.12 17.36
C VAL A 191 17.16 -9.06 18.20
N ARG A 192 17.42 -7.79 17.89
CA ARG A 192 16.71 -6.64 18.45
C ARG A 192 16.08 -5.84 17.33
N MET A 193 14.81 -5.51 17.48
CA MET A 193 14.05 -4.73 16.51
C MET A 193 14.05 -3.25 16.92
N THR A 194 14.23 -2.36 15.96
CA THR A 194 13.98 -0.93 16.12
C THR A 194 12.47 -0.67 16.00
N ARG A 195 12.03 0.55 16.40
CA ARG A 195 10.63 0.93 16.25
C ARG A 195 10.19 0.94 14.79
N GLU A 196 11.02 1.49 13.89
CA GLU A 196 10.72 1.53 12.46
C GLU A 196 10.53 0.14 11.85
N GLU A 197 11.39 -0.82 12.20
CA GLU A 197 11.27 -2.17 11.67
C GLU A 197 10.03 -2.90 12.21
N MET A 198 9.68 -2.69 13.48
CA MET A 198 8.44 -3.21 14.05
C MET A 198 7.20 -2.61 13.39
N ASP A 199 7.20 -1.30 13.15
CA ASP A 199 6.10 -0.60 12.49
C ASP A 199 5.97 -1.05 11.03
N LYS A 200 7.08 -1.25 10.30
CA LYS A 200 7.07 -1.76 8.92
C LYS A 200 6.51 -3.17 8.83
N ILE A 201 6.98 -4.10 9.68
CA ILE A 201 6.45 -5.47 9.70
C ILE A 201 4.97 -5.47 10.09
N SER A 202 4.59 -4.65 11.07
CA SER A 202 3.19 -4.54 11.51
C SER A 202 2.30 -3.99 10.40
N ALA A 203 2.70 -2.89 9.76
CA ALA A 203 2.00 -2.31 8.63
C ALA A 203 1.90 -3.28 7.45
N TRP A 204 2.93 -4.07 7.15
CA TRP A 204 2.84 -5.09 6.10
C TRP A 204 1.73 -6.09 6.38
N ILE A 205 1.61 -6.57 7.62
CA ILE A 205 0.54 -7.50 8.02
C ILE A 205 -0.83 -6.81 7.96
N ASP A 206 -0.94 -5.60 8.51
CA ASP A 206 -2.19 -4.83 8.61
C ASP A 206 -2.70 -4.33 7.25
N LEU A 207 -1.82 -4.20 6.26
CA LEU A 207 -2.17 -3.93 4.86
C LEU A 207 -2.56 -5.20 4.08
N TYR A 208 -2.74 -6.33 4.77
CA TYR A 208 -3.06 -7.62 4.18
C TYR A 208 -1.94 -8.18 3.30
N VAL A 209 -0.71 -8.08 3.81
CA VAL A 209 0.50 -8.68 3.26
C VAL A 209 0.76 -8.35 1.78
N PRO A 210 0.76 -7.06 1.36
CA PRO A 210 1.05 -6.72 -0.02
C PRO A 210 2.50 -7.11 -0.37
N TYR A 211 2.72 -7.52 -1.62
CA TYR A 211 4.06 -7.85 -2.10
C TYR A 211 4.69 -6.73 -2.91
N SER A 212 3.95 -6.19 -3.88
CA SER A 212 4.43 -5.15 -4.78
C SER A 212 3.83 -3.80 -4.39
N GLY A 213 4.67 -2.77 -4.29
CA GLY A 213 4.23 -1.39 -4.06
C GLY A 213 3.79 -0.69 -5.35
N THR A 214 4.19 -1.21 -6.51
CA THR A 214 3.67 -0.77 -7.81
C THR A 214 3.22 -1.98 -8.63
N TYR A 215 2.38 -1.76 -9.64
CA TYR A 215 1.87 -2.85 -10.46
C TYR A 215 2.97 -3.68 -11.19
N PRO A 216 4.00 -3.06 -11.81
CA PRO A 216 5.04 -3.81 -12.54
C PRO A 216 6.15 -4.41 -11.65
N GLU A 217 6.22 -4.01 -10.38
CA GLU A 217 7.26 -4.48 -9.48
C GLU A 217 7.26 -6.01 -9.35
N ALA A 218 8.44 -6.60 -9.57
CA ALA A 218 8.70 -8.04 -9.59
C ALA A 218 7.88 -8.81 -10.67
N GLY A 219 7.50 -8.15 -11.76
CA GLY A 219 6.82 -8.80 -12.88
C GLY A 219 7.71 -9.81 -13.61
N ASP A 220 7.26 -11.07 -13.71
CA ASP A 220 7.81 -12.09 -14.60
C ASP A 220 7.11 -11.99 -15.97
N TRP A 221 7.37 -10.89 -16.67
CA TRP A 221 6.68 -10.54 -17.91
C TRP A 221 7.61 -10.71 -19.11
N THR A 222 7.04 -11.22 -20.21
CA THR A 222 7.67 -11.15 -21.53
C THR A 222 7.78 -9.70 -22.01
N ASP A 223 8.65 -9.43 -22.98
CA ASP A 223 8.80 -8.08 -23.53
C ASP A 223 7.54 -7.58 -24.23
N ALA A 224 6.75 -8.48 -24.82
CA ALA A 224 5.45 -8.14 -25.39
C ALA A 224 4.46 -7.67 -24.32
N GLU A 225 4.45 -8.31 -23.14
CA GLU A 225 3.58 -7.93 -22.02
C GLU A 225 4.02 -6.63 -21.38
N LYS A 226 5.33 -6.40 -21.23
CA LYS A 226 5.88 -5.12 -20.79
C LYS A 226 5.45 -3.98 -21.73
N LYS A 227 5.58 -4.17 -23.05
CA LYS A 227 5.15 -3.19 -24.06
C LYS A 227 3.64 -2.93 -23.99
N LYS A 228 2.83 -3.98 -23.83
CA LYS A 228 1.37 -3.84 -23.66
C LYS A 228 1.02 -3.03 -22.41
N TYR A 229 1.64 -3.34 -21.27
CA TYR A 229 1.43 -2.58 -20.04
C TYR A 229 1.83 -1.11 -20.21
N ALA A 230 3.01 -0.85 -20.79
CA ALA A 230 3.52 0.48 -21.08
C ALA A 230 2.52 1.33 -21.86
N HIS A 231 1.96 0.78 -22.94
CA HIS A 231 0.97 1.46 -23.77
C HIS A 231 -0.28 1.89 -22.97
N TYR A 232 -0.88 0.96 -22.20
CA TYR A 232 -2.07 1.29 -21.41
C TYR A 232 -1.77 2.18 -20.20
N GLN A 233 -0.56 2.10 -19.65
CA GLN A 233 -0.13 3.01 -18.59
C GLN A 233 0.00 4.44 -19.13
N ALA A 234 0.66 4.64 -20.28
CA ALA A 234 0.75 5.93 -20.94
C ALA A 234 -0.63 6.53 -21.26
N LYS A 235 -1.58 5.69 -21.71
CA LYS A 235 -2.98 6.10 -21.92
C LYS A 235 -3.65 6.60 -20.63
N ARG A 236 -3.46 5.90 -19.50
CA ARG A 236 -4.01 6.31 -18.19
C ARG A 236 -3.40 7.62 -17.71
N ASP A 237 -2.09 7.79 -17.87
CA ASP A 237 -1.41 9.00 -17.44
C ASP A 237 -1.81 10.21 -18.29
N TYR A 238 -1.97 10.03 -19.61
CA TYR A 238 -2.58 11.03 -20.48
C TYR A 238 -3.98 11.44 -20.00
N MET A 239 -4.88 10.48 -19.77
CA MET A 239 -6.25 10.79 -19.34
C MET A 239 -6.29 11.52 -17.99
N ARG A 240 -5.40 11.16 -17.05
CA ARG A 240 -5.26 11.84 -15.76
C ARG A 240 -4.82 13.30 -15.94
N GLU A 241 -3.86 13.54 -16.82
CA GLU A 241 -3.34 14.88 -17.06
C GLU A 241 -4.32 15.76 -17.84
N TYR A 242 -4.99 15.19 -18.85
CA TYR A 242 -6.08 15.84 -19.57
C TYR A 242 -7.20 16.28 -18.63
N ASP A 243 -7.63 15.41 -17.69
CA ASP A 243 -8.63 15.75 -16.67
C ASP A 243 -8.15 16.87 -15.73
N ARG A 244 -6.89 16.81 -15.28
CA ARG A 244 -6.29 17.87 -14.46
C ARG A 244 -6.30 19.22 -15.17
N MET A 245 -5.86 19.26 -16.42
CA MET A 245 -5.84 20.48 -17.24
C MET A 245 -7.25 21.00 -17.52
N SER A 246 -8.21 20.11 -17.81
CA SER A 246 -9.61 20.48 -18.04
C SER A 246 -10.23 21.11 -16.80
N ARG A 247 -9.95 20.58 -15.60
CA ARG A 247 -10.41 21.16 -14.34
C ARG A 247 -9.79 22.53 -14.08
N GLN A 248 -8.48 22.68 -14.30
CA GLN A 248 -7.81 23.98 -14.15
C GLN A 248 -8.41 25.02 -15.11
N ALA A 249 -8.62 24.66 -16.38
CA ALA A 249 -9.22 25.55 -17.36
C ALA A 249 -10.65 25.99 -16.97
N MET A 250 -11.45 25.11 -16.36
CA MET A 250 -12.78 25.47 -15.83
C MET A 250 -12.72 26.46 -14.67
N LEU A 251 -11.72 26.33 -13.79
CA LEU A 251 -11.51 27.26 -12.68
C LEU A 251 -11.07 28.63 -13.20
N ASP A 252 -10.11 28.66 -14.12
CA ASP A 252 -9.57 29.89 -14.68
C ASP A 252 -10.60 30.64 -15.55
N SER A 253 -11.52 29.91 -16.18
CA SER A 253 -12.57 30.48 -17.04
C SER A 253 -13.82 30.94 -16.29
N GLN A 254 -13.82 30.90 -14.95
CA GLN A 254 -14.99 31.17 -14.10
C GLN A 254 -16.24 30.37 -14.54
N GLY A 255 -16.06 29.13 -14.99
CA GLY A 255 -17.16 28.25 -15.38
C GLY A 255 -17.57 28.32 -16.86
N ILE A 256 -16.87 29.05 -17.73
CA ILE A 256 -17.06 28.93 -19.19
C ILE A 256 -16.34 27.66 -19.69
N ASN A 257 -17.10 26.68 -20.18
CA ASN A 257 -16.56 25.39 -20.64
C ASN A 257 -15.67 25.55 -21.89
N LYS A 258 -14.36 25.74 -21.69
CA LYS A 258 -13.35 25.61 -22.75
C LYS A 258 -12.84 24.17 -22.74
N ARG A 259 -13.35 23.33 -23.65
CA ARG A 259 -12.82 21.96 -23.80
C ARG A 259 -11.34 22.03 -24.18
N VAL A 260 -10.51 21.28 -23.45
CA VAL A 260 -9.16 20.96 -23.92
C VAL A 260 -9.31 20.13 -25.20
N PRO A 261 -8.56 20.41 -26.28
CA PRO A 261 -8.67 19.63 -27.52
C PRO A 261 -8.31 18.16 -27.26
N GLU A 262 -9.17 17.25 -27.71
CA GLU A 262 -8.90 15.81 -27.67
C GLU A 262 -7.86 15.47 -28.76
N ILE A 263 -6.73 14.90 -28.37
CA ILE A 263 -5.64 14.53 -29.30
C ILE A 263 -5.72 13.05 -29.69
N ARG A 264 -5.04 12.68 -30.78
CA ARG A 264 -5.02 11.28 -31.24
C ARG A 264 -4.20 10.41 -30.30
N GLU A 265 -4.56 9.13 -30.17
CA GLU A 265 -3.86 8.18 -29.30
C GLU A 265 -2.37 8.03 -29.63
N SER A 266 -1.97 8.19 -30.90
CA SER A 266 -0.58 8.22 -31.33
C SER A 266 0.23 9.40 -30.75
N GLU A 267 -0.44 10.44 -30.27
CA GLU A 267 0.15 11.69 -29.77
C GLU A 267 0.23 11.73 -28.23
N TYR A 268 -0.29 10.70 -27.53
CA TYR A 268 -0.34 10.66 -26.07
C TYR A 268 1.05 10.64 -25.42
N PHE A 269 1.99 9.90 -25.99
CA PHE A 269 3.34 9.79 -25.44
C PHE A 269 4.09 11.14 -25.51
N ASP A 270 3.98 11.83 -26.65
CA ASP A 270 4.57 13.16 -26.85
C ASP A 270 3.90 14.22 -25.96
N PHE A 271 2.59 14.11 -25.75
CA PHE A 271 1.86 14.96 -24.80
C PHE A 271 2.34 14.76 -23.36
N CYS A 272 2.45 13.50 -22.90
CA CYS A 272 2.95 13.20 -21.56
C CYS A 272 4.40 13.67 -21.38
N ASN A 273 5.26 13.50 -22.38
CA ASN A 273 6.63 14.04 -22.37
C ASN A 273 6.65 15.57 -22.22
N ARG A 274 5.70 16.28 -22.83
CA ARG A 274 5.67 17.74 -22.84
C ARG A 274 5.06 18.35 -21.58
N TYR A 275 3.98 17.75 -21.07
CA TYR A 275 3.15 18.37 -20.02
C TYR A 275 3.13 17.60 -18.69
N ALA A 276 3.61 16.35 -18.68
CA ALA A 276 3.79 15.54 -17.48
C ALA A 276 5.16 14.83 -17.48
N PRO A 277 6.28 15.57 -17.67
CA PRO A 277 7.62 14.98 -17.85
C PRO A 277 8.04 14.11 -16.66
N ASP A 278 7.58 14.45 -15.46
CA ASP A 278 7.84 13.66 -14.25
C ASP A 278 7.24 12.25 -14.33
N SER A 279 6.09 12.06 -15.02
CA SER A 279 5.48 10.74 -15.16
C SER A 279 6.27 9.86 -16.12
N VAL A 280 6.78 10.42 -17.22
CA VAL A 280 7.62 9.71 -18.19
C VAL A 280 9.03 9.46 -17.63
N GLN A 281 9.61 10.43 -16.92
CA GLN A 281 10.90 10.25 -16.23
C GLN A 281 10.79 9.26 -15.07
N GLN A 282 9.70 9.26 -14.30
CA GLN A 282 9.46 8.23 -13.28
C GLN A 282 9.30 6.85 -13.90
N TYR A 283 8.65 6.76 -15.06
CA TYR A 283 8.49 5.52 -15.81
C TYR A 283 9.82 5.01 -16.34
N GLN A 284 10.61 5.86 -16.99
CA GLN A 284 11.95 5.51 -17.50
C GLN A 284 12.88 5.15 -16.34
N ALA A 285 12.93 5.95 -15.28
CA ALA A 285 13.73 5.66 -14.08
C ALA A 285 13.25 4.41 -13.32
N MET A 286 11.97 4.05 -13.40
CA MET A 286 11.47 2.78 -12.87
C MET A 286 11.95 1.60 -13.72
N LEU A 287 11.90 1.70 -15.05
CA LEU A 287 12.44 0.68 -15.95
C LEU A 287 13.96 0.51 -15.75
N ASP A 288 14.69 1.62 -15.66
CA ASP A 288 16.14 1.63 -15.48
C ASP A 288 16.54 1.05 -14.11
N ARG A 289 15.88 1.45 -13.02
CA ARG A 289 16.10 0.87 -11.67
C ARG A 289 15.76 -0.62 -11.62
N TYR A 290 14.70 -1.03 -12.30
CA TYR A 290 14.32 -2.45 -12.35
C TYR A 290 15.36 -3.27 -13.13
N GLN A 291 15.86 -2.75 -14.24
CA GLN A 291 16.93 -3.38 -15.00
C GLN A 291 18.23 -3.44 -14.16
N GLU A 292 18.56 -2.37 -13.43
CA GLU A 292 19.73 -2.33 -12.55
C GLU A 292 19.60 -3.31 -11.36
N GLU A 293 18.41 -3.48 -10.78
CA GLU A 293 18.14 -4.48 -9.73
C GLU A 293 18.21 -5.92 -10.26
N LEU A 294 17.83 -6.16 -11.52
CA LEU A 294 17.99 -7.45 -12.18
C LEU A 294 19.47 -7.74 -12.47
N ASP A 295 20.19 -6.75 -13.01
CA ASP A 295 21.60 -6.91 -13.39
C ASP A 295 22.49 -7.12 -12.15
N LYS A 296 22.19 -6.45 -11.02
CA LYS A 296 22.86 -6.69 -9.72
C LYS A 296 22.58 -8.08 -9.13
N LYS A 297 21.52 -8.77 -9.56
CA LYS A 297 21.16 -10.14 -9.11
C LYS A 297 21.64 -11.24 -10.06
N VAL A 298 22.19 -10.89 -11.22
CA VAL A 298 22.70 -11.83 -12.24
C VAL A 298 24.23 -11.95 -12.24
N MET A 299 24.95 -11.14 -11.44
CA MET A 299 26.38 -11.39 -11.23
C MET A 299 26.62 -12.43 -10.11
N PRO A 300 27.43 -13.48 -10.38
CA PRO A 300 27.62 -14.65 -9.53
C PRO A 300 28.27 -14.35 -8.17
#